data_AF-A0A2E1P895-F1
#
_entry.id   AF-A0A2E1P895-F1
#
_cell.length_a   1.000
_cell.length_b   1.000
_cell.length_c   1.000
_cell.angle_alpha   90.00
_cell.angle_beta   90.00
_cell.angle_gamma   90.00
#
_symmetry.space_group_name_H-M   'P 1'
#
loop_
_entity.id
_entity.type
_entity.pdbx_description
1 polymer ?
#
loop_
_entity_poly.entity_id
_entity_poly.type
_entity_poly.pdbx_seq_one_letter_code
_entity_poly.pdbx_strand_id
1 'polypeptide(L)'
;MKIIKAVLWVLVLFFGYKVYSSINGPIEFNKVKNERYLKVIDRLKDIRNSQIAYKSVNGFYCDNFDSLINFVETAQYTLIQKRDSSFLEYDRTFRIDMLREIIVIDTLGFASVKDSLFGNSDRYKQMSKVPIDGVNETFQIKADIIDKNGYNVPVFEVRVSKDIVLFDQNKDLLKQEKGLMSVDGVNGPDIVLGSLSDVSSNGNWPTTYDAIARN
;
A
#
# COMPACT_ATOMS: atom_id res chain seq x y z
N MET A 1 56.51 18.62 25.52
CA MET A 1 56.19 17.21 25.20
C MET A 1 54.96 16.65 25.92
N LYS A 2 54.72 16.88 27.23
CA LYS A 2 53.57 16.29 27.95
C LYS A 2 52.19 16.78 27.48
N ILE A 3 52.06 18.07 27.14
CA ILE A 3 50.79 18.69 26.68
C ILE A 3 50.36 18.12 25.32
N ILE A 4 51.29 17.97 24.38
CA ILE A 4 51.02 17.37 23.07
C ILE A 4 50.51 15.94 23.22
N LYS A 5 51.10 15.15 24.13
CA LYS A 5 50.63 13.78 24.42
C LYS A 5 49.20 13.77 24.99
N ALA A 6 48.88 14.69 25.90
CA ALA A 6 47.54 14.80 26.48
C ALA A 6 46.49 15.20 25.43
N VAL A 7 46.78 16.18 24.57
CA VAL A 7 45.90 16.59 23.46
C VAL A 7 45.71 15.45 22.46
N LEU A 8 46.78 14.70 22.16
CA LEU A 8 46.70 13.54 21.28
C LEU A 8 45.78 12.45 21.86
N TRP A 9 45.87 12.17 23.16
CA TRP A 9 44.98 11.21 23.83
C TRP A 9 43.51 11.64 23.80
N VAL A 10 43.23 12.93 23.99
CA VAL A 10 41.86 13.47 23.86
C VAL A 10 41.35 13.33 22.43
N LEU A 11 42.19 13.62 21.43
CA LEU A 11 41.85 13.42 20.02
C LEU A 11 41.60 11.93 19.69
N VAL A 12 42.40 11.02 20.22
CA VAL A 12 42.21 9.57 20.03
C VAL A 12 40.87 9.11 20.60
N LEU A 13 40.50 9.55 21.81
CA LEU A 13 39.19 9.25 22.39
C LEU A 13 38.04 9.86 21.58
N PHE A 14 38.19 11.10 21.13
CA PHE A 14 37.20 11.77 20.28
C PHE A 14 36.99 11.05 18.95
N PHE A 15 38.08 10.70 18.25
CA PHE A 15 38.00 9.95 16.99
C PHE A 15 37.48 8.53 17.22
N GLY A 16 37.86 7.86 18.30
CA GLY A 16 37.31 6.55 18.67
C GLY A 16 35.80 6.58 18.83
N TYR A 17 35.27 7.59 19.53
CA TYR A 17 33.82 7.82 19.65
C TYR A 17 33.16 8.12 18.28
N LYS A 18 33.80 8.95 17.45
CA LYS A 18 33.28 9.28 16.11
C LYS A 18 33.20 8.04 15.21
N VAL A 19 34.20 7.16 15.23
CA VAL A 19 34.17 5.91 14.45
C VAL A 19 33.05 4.99 14.96
N TYR A 20 32.92 4.82 16.28
CA TYR A 20 31.85 4.01 16.86
C TYR A 20 30.46 4.53 16.46
N SER A 21 30.23 5.84 16.61
CA SER A 21 28.97 6.49 16.22
C SER A 21 28.70 6.37 14.72
N SER A 22 29.75 6.47 13.88
CA SER A 22 29.63 6.33 12.43
C SER A 22 29.21 4.93 11.97
N ILE A 23 29.60 3.88 12.71
CA ILE A 23 29.23 2.49 12.39
C ILE A 23 27.83 2.17 12.91
N ASN A 24 27.52 2.60 14.14
CA ASN A 24 26.23 2.26 14.76
C ASN A 24 25.05 3.07 14.21
N GLY A 25 25.28 4.32 13.79
CA GLY A 25 24.21 5.18 13.25
C GLY A 25 23.41 4.54 12.12
N PRO A 26 24.05 4.04 11.04
CA PRO A 26 23.37 3.34 9.95
C PRO A 26 22.64 2.06 10.38
N ILE A 27 23.17 1.33 11.38
CA ILE A 27 22.57 0.07 11.87
C ILE A 27 21.26 0.37 12.60
N GLU A 28 21.29 1.33 13.52
CA GLU A 28 20.12 1.75 14.28
C GLU A 28 19.05 2.36 13.37
N PHE A 29 19.48 3.20 12.41
CA PHE A 29 18.60 3.74 11.38
C PHE A 29 17.88 2.64 10.60
N ASN A 30 18.61 1.63 10.10
CA ASN A 30 18.00 0.53 9.35
C ASN A 30 17.03 -0.30 10.19
N LYS A 31 17.33 -0.49 11.49
CA LYS A 31 16.43 -1.19 12.41
C LYS A 31 15.11 -0.45 12.59
N VAL A 32 15.18 0.85 12.94
CA VAL A 32 13.99 1.69 13.13
C VAL A 32 13.21 1.83 11.83
N LYS A 33 13.92 2.02 10.70
CA LYS A 33 13.34 2.09 9.37
C LYS A 33 12.49 0.86 9.06
N ASN A 34 13.06 -0.34 9.19
CA ASN A 34 12.37 -1.57 8.86
C ASN A 34 11.13 -1.78 9.75
N GLU A 35 11.24 -1.52 11.06
CA GLU A 35 10.11 -1.63 11.97
C GLU A 35 8.95 -0.68 11.59
N ARG A 36 9.28 0.59 11.29
CA ARG A 36 8.27 1.59 10.92
C ARG A 36 7.69 1.34 9.54
N TYR A 37 8.51 0.93 8.57
CA TYR A 37 8.05 0.57 7.23
C TYR A 37 7.08 -0.61 7.29
N LEU A 38 7.34 -1.62 8.12
CA LEU A 38 6.39 -2.73 8.30
C LEU A 38 5.02 -2.25 8.78
N LYS A 39 4.98 -1.38 9.81
CA LYS A 39 3.72 -0.80 10.31
C LYS A 39 2.97 0.01 9.25
N VAL A 40 3.70 0.84 8.50
CA VAL A 40 3.12 1.71 7.45
C VAL A 40 2.62 0.87 6.26
N ILE A 41 3.43 -0.08 5.79
CA ILE A 41 3.08 -0.96 4.67
C ILE A 41 1.89 -1.84 5.04
N ASP A 42 1.84 -2.35 6.27
CA ASP A 42 0.69 -3.12 6.75
C ASP A 42 -0.61 -2.31 6.67
N ARG A 43 -0.55 -1.01 6.99
CA ARG A 43 -1.69 -0.12 6.82
C ARG A 43 -2.04 0.13 5.36
N LEU A 44 -1.03 0.35 4.52
CA LEU A 44 -1.24 0.49 3.07
C LEU A 44 -1.88 -0.77 2.47
N LYS A 45 -1.57 -1.98 2.96
CA LYS A 45 -2.26 -3.22 2.52
C LYS A 45 -3.74 -3.21 2.86
N ASP A 46 -4.13 -2.75 4.05
CA ASP A 46 -5.54 -2.61 4.42
C ASP A 46 -6.26 -1.59 3.51
N ILE A 47 -5.61 -0.48 3.19
CA ILE A 47 -6.13 0.54 2.26
C ILE A 47 -6.26 -0.06 0.86
N ARG A 48 -5.26 -0.81 0.37
CA ARG A 48 -5.30 -1.52 -0.93
C ARG A 48 -6.52 -2.42 -1.03
N ASN A 49 -6.73 -3.28 -0.04
CA ASN A 49 -7.83 -4.23 -0.04
C ASN A 49 -9.19 -3.52 -0.01
N SER A 50 -9.30 -2.44 0.78
CA SER A 50 -10.51 -1.60 0.83
C SER A 50 -10.77 -0.91 -0.51
N GLN A 51 -9.73 -0.43 -1.19
CA GLN A 51 -9.83 0.21 -2.50
C GLN A 51 -10.24 -0.77 -3.60
N ILE A 52 -9.68 -1.98 -3.60
CA ILE A 52 -10.07 -3.05 -4.52
C ILE A 52 -11.54 -3.42 -4.31
N ALA A 53 -11.98 -3.53 -3.05
CA ALA A 53 -13.37 -3.77 -2.70
C ALA A 53 -14.29 -2.65 -3.20
N TYR A 54 -13.92 -1.40 -2.95
CA TYR A 54 -14.66 -0.22 -3.40
C TYR A 54 -14.81 -0.20 -4.92
N LYS A 55 -13.73 -0.47 -5.66
CA LYS A 55 -13.78 -0.59 -7.12
C LYS A 55 -14.64 -1.75 -7.61
N SER A 56 -14.63 -2.88 -6.91
CA SER A 56 -15.45 -4.05 -7.28
C SER A 56 -16.95 -3.73 -7.23
N VAL A 57 -17.38 -2.91 -6.27
CA VAL A 57 -18.79 -2.53 -6.09
C VAL A 57 -19.17 -1.30 -6.91
N ASN A 58 -18.32 -0.27 -6.94
CA ASN A 58 -18.66 1.03 -7.53
C ASN A 58 -18.07 1.27 -8.93
N GLY A 59 -17.11 0.44 -9.37
CA GLY A 59 -16.45 0.53 -10.68
C GLY A 59 -15.25 1.49 -10.75
N PHE A 60 -15.05 2.37 -9.76
CA PHE A 60 -13.93 3.32 -9.66
C PHE A 60 -13.31 3.28 -8.26
N TYR A 61 -12.14 3.91 -8.07
CA TYR A 61 -11.48 3.97 -6.75
C TYR A 61 -11.94 5.18 -5.92
N CYS A 62 -11.85 5.07 -4.61
CA CYS A 62 -12.21 6.15 -3.71
C CYS A 62 -11.06 7.16 -3.56
N ASP A 63 -11.38 8.45 -3.58
CA ASP A 63 -10.45 9.58 -3.44
C ASP A 63 -10.42 10.17 -2.02
N ASN A 64 -11.27 9.69 -1.10
CA ASN A 64 -11.36 10.19 0.28
C ASN A 64 -11.41 9.05 1.30
N PHE A 65 -10.74 9.23 2.44
CA PHE A 65 -10.74 8.24 3.51
C PHE A 65 -12.07 8.10 4.23
N ASP A 66 -12.82 9.18 4.46
CA ASP A 66 -14.10 9.07 5.19
C ASP A 66 -15.10 8.22 4.40
N SER A 67 -15.16 8.44 3.08
CA SER A 67 -15.97 7.65 2.16
C SER A 67 -15.52 6.19 2.10
N LEU A 68 -14.20 5.95 2.10
CA LEU A 68 -13.64 4.60 2.11
C LEU A 68 -13.95 3.85 3.41
N ILE A 69 -13.84 4.52 4.57
CA ILE A 69 -14.15 3.95 5.88
C ILE A 69 -15.65 3.65 5.98
N ASN A 70 -16.50 4.60 5.56
CA ASN A 70 -17.95 4.40 5.54
C ASN A 70 -18.35 3.24 4.63
N PHE A 71 -17.72 3.14 3.46
CA PHE A 71 -17.91 2.00 2.56
C PHE A 71 -17.58 0.67 3.26
N VAL A 72 -16.44 0.58 3.94
CA VAL A 72 -16.08 -0.66 4.66
C VAL A 72 -17.12 -1.02 5.71
N GLU A 73 -17.68 -0.04 6.45
CA GLU A 73 -18.68 -0.29 7.49
C GLU A 73 -20.04 -0.73 6.92
N THR A 74 -20.49 -0.14 5.81
CA THR A 74 -21.87 -0.33 5.32
C THR A 74 -22.00 -1.28 4.13
N ALA A 75 -20.95 -1.45 3.34
CA ALA A 75 -21.05 -2.14 2.05
C ALA A 75 -21.04 -3.67 2.19
N GLN A 76 -21.64 -4.31 1.18
CA GLN A 76 -21.70 -5.75 1.06
C GLN A 76 -21.23 -6.18 -0.34
N TYR A 77 -20.45 -7.26 -0.39
CA TYR A 77 -20.17 -7.99 -1.61
C TYR A 77 -21.40 -8.73 -2.08
N THR A 78 -21.68 -8.64 -3.38
CA THR A 78 -22.65 -9.51 -4.04
C THR A 78 -21.95 -10.81 -4.42
N LEU A 79 -22.33 -11.91 -3.78
CA LEU A 79 -21.80 -13.23 -4.11
C LEU A 79 -22.50 -13.71 -5.38
N ILE A 80 -21.74 -13.86 -6.46
CA ILE A 80 -22.26 -14.31 -7.76
C ILE A 80 -21.74 -15.69 -8.12
N GLN A 81 -22.59 -16.50 -8.74
CA GLN A 81 -22.22 -17.74 -9.41
C GLN A 81 -22.39 -17.54 -10.91
N LYS A 82 -21.34 -17.88 -11.66
CA LYS A 82 -21.40 -17.92 -13.13
C LYS A 82 -21.46 -19.38 -13.56
N ARG A 83 -22.46 -19.73 -14.38
CA ARG A 83 -22.55 -21.05 -15.00
C ARG A 83 -22.84 -20.92 -16.49
N ASP A 84 -22.14 -21.72 -17.27
CA ASP A 84 -22.38 -21.82 -18.71
C ASP A 84 -23.65 -22.65 -18.94
N SER A 85 -24.52 -22.14 -19.81
CA SER A 85 -25.76 -22.81 -20.19
C SER A 85 -25.95 -22.66 -21.69
N SER A 86 -26.65 -23.59 -22.31
CA SER A 86 -26.96 -23.52 -23.72
C SER A 86 -28.39 -23.95 -23.99
N PHE A 87 -29.00 -23.36 -25.01
CA PHE A 87 -30.33 -23.73 -25.47
C PHE A 87 -30.40 -23.64 -27.00
N LEU A 88 -31.34 -24.39 -27.59
CA LEU A 88 -31.60 -24.32 -29.02
C LEU A 88 -32.49 -23.11 -29.30
N GLU A 89 -32.02 -22.22 -30.17
CA GLU A 89 -32.78 -21.08 -30.67
C GLU A 89 -32.95 -21.21 -32.19
N TYR A 90 -34.20 -21.07 -32.66
CA TYR A 90 -34.50 -21.15 -34.08
C TYR A 90 -33.98 -19.92 -34.83
N ASP A 91 -33.05 -20.12 -35.76
CA ASP A 91 -32.54 -19.04 -36.61
C ASP A 91 -33.44 -18.85 -37.84
N ARG A 92 -34.04 -17.66 -37.97
CA ARG A 92 -34.93 -17.33 -39.09
C ARG A 92 -34.22 -17.22 -40.44
N THR A 93 -32.91 -16.93 -40.44
CA THR A 93 -32.07 -16.81 -41.63
C THR A 93 -31.73 -18.19 -42.18
N PHE A 94 -31.24 -19.08 -41.32
CA PHE A 94 -30.81 -20.42 -41.71
C PHE A 94 -31.92 -21.47 -41.66
N ARG A 95 -33.07 -21.13 -41.05
CA ARG A 95 -34.26 -21.99 -40.88
C ARG A 95 -33.98 -23.31 -40.15
N ILE A 96 -33.00 -23.30 -39.25
CA ILE A 96 -32.58 -24.44 -38.41
C ILE A 96 -32.47 -24.02 -36.95
N ASP A 97 -32.63 -24.98 -36.04
CA ASP A 97 -32.32 -24.78 -34.63
C ASP A 97 -30.81 -24.75 -34.42
N MET A 98 -30.31 -23.63 -33.90
CA MET A 98 -28.89 -23.46 -33.59
C MET A 98 -28.67 -23.44 -32.08
N LEU A 99 -27.59 -24.06 -31.62
CA LEU A 99 -27.19 -24.01 -30.22
C LEU A 99 -26.66 -22.61 -29.89
N ARG A 100 -27.31 -21.92 -28.96
CA ARG A 100 -26.80 -20.67 -28.38
C ARG A 100 -26.24 -20.92 -26.99
N GLU A 101 -25.03 -20.47 -26.79
CA GLU A 101 -24.36 -20.47 -25.48
C GLU A 101 -24.63 -19.14 -24.79
N ILE A 102 -25.03 -19.23 -23.52
CA ILE A 102 -25.24 -18.09 -22.64
C ILE A 102 -24.52 -18.31 -21.32
N ILE A 103 -24.10 -17.21 -20.70
CA ILE A 103 -23.56 -17.23 -19.35
C ILE A 103 -24.68 -16.75 -18.42
N VAL A 104 -25.13 -17.63 -17.53
CA VAL A 104 -26.10 -17.28 -16.49
C VAL A 104 -25.34 -16.82 -15.25
N ILE A 105 -25.66 -15.63 -14.77
CA ILE A 105 -25.08 -15.05 -13.54
C ILE A 105 -26.17 -15.03 -12.47
N ASP A 106 -26.06 -15.95 -11.52
CA ASP A 106 -26.99 -16.07 -10.39
C ASP A 106 -26.40 -15.37 -9.15
N THR A 107 -27.21 -14.64 -8.40
CA THR A 107 -26.79 -14.01 -7.13
C THR A 107 -27.07 -14.95 -5.96
N LEU A 108 -26.03 -15.43 -5.30
CA LEU A 108 -26.11 -16.38 -4.18
C LEU A 108 -26.42 -15.71 -2.84
N GLY A 109 -26.13 -14.41 -2.70
CA GLY A 109 -26.38 -13.65 -1.49
C GLY A 109 -25.42 -12.48 -1.32
N PHE A 110 -25.36 -11.96 -0.09
CA PHE A 110 -24.53 -10.81 0.27
C PHE A 110 -23.60 -11.15 1.43
N ALA A 111 -22.36 -10.66 1.37
CA ALA A 111 -21.37 -10.78 2.44
C ALA A 111 -20.84 -9.40 2.84
N SER A 112 -20.73 -9.11 4.13
CA SER A 112 -20.21 -7.82 4.63
C SER A 112 -18.75 -7.61 4.21
N VAL A 113 -18.44 -6.42 3.68
CA VAL A 113 -17.05 -6.06 3.31
C VAL A 113 -16.17 -6.01 4.56
N LYS A 114 -16.69 -5.44 5.66
CA LYS A 114 -16.02 -5.41 6.96
C LYS A 114 -15.60 -6.80 7.42
N ASP A 115 -16.55 -7.74 7.45
CA ASP A 115 -16.29 -9.08 7.97
C ASP A 115 -15.29 -9.83 7.08
N SER A 116 -15.40 -9.64 5.76
CA SER A 116 -14.52 -10.29 4.79
C SER A 116 -13.07 -9.77 4.82
N LEU A 117 -12.85 -8.47 5.05
CA LEU A 117 -11.51 -7.87 4.99
C LEU A 117 -10.86 -7.71 6.37
N PHE A 118 -11.67 -7.45 7.40
CA PHE A 118 -11.19 -7.06 8.72
C PHE A 118 -11.65 -8.03 9.82
N GLY A 119 -12.59 -8.94 9.55
CA GLY A 119 -13.18 -9.82 10.54
C GLY A 119 -13.73 -9.01 11.71
N ASN A 120 -13.30 -9.35 12.93
CA ASN A 120 -13.73 -8.64 14.15
C ASN A 120 -12.88 -7.39 14.48
N SER A 121 -11.95 -6.99 13.60
CA SER A 121 -11.03 -5.89 13.88
C SER A 121 -11.57 -4.54 13.40
N ASP A 122 -11.53 -3.53 14.27
CA ASP A 122 -11.90 -2.15 13.95
C ASP A 122 -10.75 -1.30 13.37
N ARG A 123 -9.65 -1.93 12.95
CA ARG A 123 -8.44 -1.23 12.46
C ARG A 123 -8.69 -0.36 11.23
N TYR A 124 -9.70 -0.67 10.42
CA TYR A 124 -10.09 0.14 9.26
C TYR A 124 -10.46 1.58 9.64
N LYS A 125 -11.02 1.81 10.84
CA LYS A 125 -11.40 3.15 11.32
C LYS A 125 -10.21 4.10 11.46
N GLN A 126 -9.01 3.57 11.67
CA GLN A 126 -7.78 4.36 11.77
C GLN A 126 -6.91 4.24 10.51
N MET A 127 -7.45 3.76 9.38
CA MET A 127 -6.65 3.53 8.18
C MET A 127 -6.09 4.81 7.54
N SER A 128 -6.75 5.94 7.77
CA SER A 128 -6.30 7.24 7.27
C SER A 128 -5.03 7.73 7.95
N LYS A 129 -4.76 7.29 9.19
CA LYS A 129 -3.65 7.79 10.00
C LYS A 129 -2.39 6.96 9.82
N VAL A 130 -1.24 7.66 9.79
CA VAL A 130 0.07 7.03 9.75
C VAL A 130 0.33 6.34 11.11
N PRO A 131 0.59 5.01 11.15
CA PRO A 131 0.67 4.25 12.40
C PRO A 131 2.06 4.36 13.06
N ILE A 132 2.50 5.59 13.35
CA ILE A 132 3.80 5.90 13.96
C ILE A 132 3.60 6.76 15.20
N ASP A 133 4.18 6.34 16.33
CA ASP A 133 4.09 7.07 17.59
C ASP A 133 4.76 8.45 17.46
N GLY A 134 4.06 9.50 17.90
CA GLY A 134 4.54 10.88 17.80
C GLY A 134 4.23 11.59 16.48
N VAL A 135 3.61 10.90 15.52
CA VAL A 135 3.18 11.47 14.23
C VAL A 135 1.65 11.53 14.20
N ASN A 136 1.09 12.72 13.96
CA ASN A 136 -0.35 12.92 13.78
C ASN A 136 -0.66 13.34 12.33
N GLU A 137 -0.10 12.60 11.39
CA GLU A 137 -0.28 12.83 9.95
C GLU A 137 -1.18 11.76 9.35
N THR A 138 -1.85 12.11 8.26
CA THR A 138 -2.67 11.19 7.47
C THR A 138 -2.01 10.87 6.14
N PHE A 139 -2.32 9.69 5.60
CA PHE A 139 -1.94 9.37 4.23
C PHE A 139 -2.58 10.36 3.25
N GLN A 140 -1.89 10.65 2.16
CA GLN A 140 -2.47 11.38 1.03
C GLN A 140 -3.08 10.38 0.08
N ILE A 141 -4.33 10.59 -0.31
CA ILE A 141 -5.08 9.73 -1.22
C ILE A 141 -5.56 10.55 -2.41
N LYS A 142 -5.49 9.95 -3.60
CA LYS A 142 -6.07 10.50 -4.82
C LYS A 142 -6.55 9.36 -5.71
N ALA A 143 -7.70 9.53 -6.34
CA ALA A 143 -8.16 8.66 -7.42
C ALA A 143 -8.36 9.49 -8.70
N ASP A 144 -8.19 8.84 -9.85
CA ASP A 144 -8.38 9.46 -11.16
C ASP A 144 -8.79 8.39 -12.19
N ILE A 145 -9.15 8.82 -13.39
CA ILE A 145 -9.41 7.93 -14.53
C ILE A 145 -8.44 8.34 -15.65
N ILE A 146 -7.58 7.42 -16.05
CA ILE A 146 -6.61 7.65 -17.14
C ILE A 146 -7.04 6.94 -18.41
N ASP A 147 -6.69 7.54 -19.55
CA ASP A 147 -6.79 6.87 -20.85
C ASP A 147 -5.53 6.04 -21.10
N LYS A 148 -5.72 4.72 -21.22
CA LYS A 148 -4.70 3.78 -21.68
C LYS A 148 -5.16 3.16 -23.00
N ASN A 149 -4.57 3.62 -24.10
CA ASN A 149 -4.80 3.11 -25.45
C ASN A 149 -6.29 3.16 -25.89
N GLY A 150 -7.01 4.23 -25.54
CA GLY A 150 -8.42 4.42 -25.86
C GLY A 150 -9.39 3.80 -24.84
N TYR A 151 -8.88 3.25 -23.73
CA TYR A 151 -9.68 2.70 -22.64
C TYR A 151 -9.52 3.54 -21.38
N ASN A 152 -10.65 3.99 -20.83
CA ASN A 152 -10.71 4.67 -19.54
C ASN A 152 -10.50 3.66 -18.41
N VAL A 153 -9.41 3.81 -17.68
CA VAL A 153 -9.06 2.93 -16.56
C VAL A 153 -9.01 3.74 -15.27
N PRO A 154 -9.82 3.39 -14.24
CA PRO A 154 -9.71 4.02 -12.94
C PRO A 154 -8.39 3.63 -12.28
N VAL A 155 -7.74 4.61 -11.67
CA VAL A 155 -6.48 4.49 -10.96
C VAL A 155 -6.54 5.21 -9.61
N PHE A 156 -5.64 4.87 -8.72
CA PHE A 156 -5.53 5.51 -7.41
C PHE A 156 -4.08 5.53 -6.95
N GLU A 157 -3.77 6.48 -6.09
CA GLU A 157 -2.48 6.59 -5.43
C GLU A 157 -2.72 6.97 -3.97
N VAL A 158 -2.05 6.24 -3.08
CA VAL A 158 -1.95 6.55 -1.66
C VAL A 158 -0.49 6.68 -1.31
N ARG A 159 -0.09 7.79 -0.71
CA ARG A 159 1.32 8.05 -0.39
C ARG A 159 1.52 8.65 0.99
N VAL A 160 2.70 8.40 1.54
CA VAL A 160 3.22 9.05 2.74
C VAL A 160 4.71 9.35 2.56
N SER A 161 5.15 10.51 3.02
CA SER A 161 6.56 10.86 2.88
C SER A 161 7.44 10.11 3.87
N LYS A 162 8.61 9.65 3.41
CA LYS A 162 9.61 9.05 4.31
C LYS A 162 10.05 10.02 5.40
N ASP A 163 9.99 11.33 5.15
CA ASP A 163 10.29 12.36 6.15
C ASP A 163 9.31 12.32 7.33
N ILE A 164 8.05 11.94 7.08
CA ILE A 164 7.03 11.78 8.13
C ILE A 164 7.27 10.49 8.90
N VAL A 165 7.57 9.39 8.19
CA VAL A 165 7.78 8.06 8.80
C VAL A 165 9.06 8.02 9.66
N LEU A 166 10.10 8.73 9.24
CA LEU A 166 11.43 8.76 9.85
C LEU A 166 11.77 10.14 10.44
N PHE A 167 10.76 10.85 10.95
CA PHE A 167 10.85 12.26 11.38
C PHE A 167 11.93 12.56 12.42
N ASP A 168 12.28 11.59 13.27
CA ASP A 168 13.27 11.69 14.35
C ASP A 168 14.66 11.15 13.97
N GLN A 169 14.81 10.63 12.74
CA GLN A 169 16.04 9.99 12.29
C GLN A 169 17.06 10.99 11.73
N ASN A 170 18.30 10.53 11.58
CA ASN A 170 19.38 11.35 11.02
C ASN A 170 19.04 11.82 9.58
N LYS A 171 19.08 13.14 9.37
CA LYS A 171 18.72 13.78 8.10
C LYS A 171 19.60 13.38 6.92
N ASP A 172 20.87 13.09 7.15
CA ASP A 172 21.80 12.68 6.08
C ASP A 172 21.47 11.25 5.61
N LEU A 173 21.22 10.34 6.56
CA LEU A 173 20.78 8.97 6.26
C LEU A 173 19.40 8.96 5.60
N LEU A 174 18.50 9.82 6.03
CA LEU A 174 17.18 10.01 5.41
C LEU A 174 17.31 10.51 3.97
N LYS A 175 18.18 11.48 3.71
CA LYS A 175 18.44 11.99 2.35
C LYS A 175 19.00 10.89 1.43
N GLN A 176 19.90 10.05 1.94
CA GLN A 176 20.40 8.88 1.21
C GLN A 176 19.28 7.88 0.90
N GLU A 177 18.43 7.58 1.88
CA GLU A 177 17.31 6.66 1.76
C GLU A 177 16.24 7.16 0.76
N LYS A 178 16.02 8.47 0.66
CA LYS A 178 15.10 9.06 -0.34
C LYS A 178 15.63 8.94 -1.78
N GLY A 179 16.95 8.90 -1.95
CA GLY A 179 17.62 8.69 -3.24
C GLY A 179 17.87 7.21 -3.56
N LEU A 180 17.47 6.29 -2.67
CA LEU A 180 17.69 4.87 -2.86
C LEU A 180 16.85 4.34 -4.03
N MET A 181 17.51 3.65 -4.95
CA MET A 181 16.90 2.82 -5.97
C MET A 181 17.44 1.40 -5.81
N SER A 182 16.65 0.52 -5.19
CA SER A 182 17.03 -0.86 -4.90
C SER A 182 15.87 -1.81 -5.16
N VAL A 183 16.19 -3.04 -5.52
CA VAL A 183 15.19 -4.13 -5.62
C VAL A 183 14.70 -4.50 -4.22
N ASP A 184 15.57 -4.43 -3.22
CA ASP A 184 15.29 -4.86 -1.84
C ASP A 184 14.84 -3.71 -0.91
N GLY A 185 14.64 -2.50 -1.47
CA GLY A 185 14.28 -1.29 -0.71
C GLY A 185 13.00 -0.63 -1.20
N VAL A 186 12.45 0.27 -0.38
CA VAL A 186 11.33 1.12 -0.79
C VAL A 186 11.87 2.26 -1.64
N ASN A 187 11.43 2.37 -2.89
CA ASN A 187 12.06 3.28 -3.85
C ASN A 187 11.50 4.70 -3.80
N GLY A 188 12.38 5.69 -3.87
CA GLY A 188 12.01 7.11 -3.94
C GLY A 188 11.76 7.78 -2.57
N PRO A 189 11.29 9.03 -2.57
CA PRO A 189 11.15 9.84 -1.36
C PRO A 189 9.93 9.52 -0.51
N ASP A 190 8.93 8.86 -1.09
CA ASP A 190 7.65 8.55 -0.47
C ASP A 190 7.40 7.03 -0.51
N ILE A 191 6.62 6.52 0.43
CA ILE A 191 6.07 5.16 0.37
C ILE A 191 4.73 5.28 -0.36
N VAL A 192 4.61 4.62 -1.51
CA VAL A 192 3.51 4.82 -2.46
C VAL A 192 2.82 3.48 -2.72
N LEU A 193 1.50 3.52 -2.70
CA LEU A 193 0.60 2.45 -3.08
C LEU A 193 -0.23 2.90 -4.28
N GLY A 194 -0.17 2.14 -5.37
CA GLY A 194 -0.85 2.47 -6.61
C GLY A 194 -0.05 3.44 -7.47
N SER A 195 -0.70 4.01 -8.49
CA SER A 195 -0.13 4.99 -9.40
C SER A 195 -1.25 5.77 -10.06
N LEU A 196 -1.05 7.08 -10.28
CA LEU A 196 -1.95 7.89 -11.10
C LEU A 196 -1.62 7.87 -12.59
N SER A 197 -0.44 7.38 -13.00
CA SER A 197 -0.02 7.32 -14.41
C SER A 197 -0.23 5.96 -15.05
N ASP A 198 -0.29 4.92 -14.24
CA ASP A 198 -0.28 3.53 -14.68
C ASP A 198 -1.31 2.69 -13.94
N VAL A 199 -1.74 1.61 -14.59
CA VAL A 199 -2.70 0.67 -14.03
C VAL A 199 -1.96 -0.24 -13.04
N SER A 200 -1.74 0.27 -11.84
CA SER A 200 -1.08 -0.44 -10.75
C SER A 200 -1.84 -0.26 -9.45
N SER A 201 -2.06 -1.36 -8.73
CA SER A 201 -2.48 -1.37 -7.33
C SER A 201 -1.34 -1.78 -6.39
N ASN A 202 -0.12 -1.93 -6.93
CA ASN A 202 1.05 -2.40 -6.20
C ASN A 202 1.76 -1.25 -5.48
N GLY A 203 2.53 -1.61 -4.47
CA GLY A 203 3.37 -0.67 -3.74
C GLY A 203 4.75 -0.52 -4.35
N ASN A 204 5.46 0.55 -3.99
CA ASN A 204 6.87 0.76 -4.36
C ASN A 204 7.87 0.06 -3.42
N TRP A 205 7.48 -1.05 -2.79
CA TRP A 205 8.27 -1.85 -1.86
C TRP A 205 8.42 -3.29 -2.37
N PRO A 206 9.46 -4.03 -1.97
CA PRO A 206 9.64 -5.42 -2.36
C PRO A 206 8.62 -6.36 -1.71
N THR A 207 8.42 -7.51 -2.36
CA THR A 207 7.54 -8.58 -1.89
C THR A 207 7.96 -9.18 -0.54
N THR A 208 9.19 -8.93 -0.08
CA THR A 208 9.64 -9.32 1.26
C THR A 208 8.80 -8.69 2.36
N TYR A 209 8.33 -7.45 2.19
CA TYR A 209 7.38 -6.83 3.12
C TYR A 209 5.97 -7.42 3.00
N ASP A 210 5.63 -8.01 1.85
CA ASP A 210 4.34 -8.65 1.63
C ASP A 210 4.26 -10.03 2.30
N ALA A 211 5.36 -10.79 2.28
CA ALA A 211 5.47 -12.14 2.85
C ALA A 211 5.45 -12.20 4.38
N ILE A 212 5.71 -11.08 5.06
CA ILE A 212 5.65 -11.01 6.53
C ILE A 212 4.17 -11.05 6.93
N ALA A 213 3.73 -12.22 7.37
CA ALA A 213 2.39 -12.44 7.89
C ALA A 213 2.16 -11.58 9.14
N ARG A 214 0.92 -11.11 9.32
CA ARG A 214 0.47 -10.50 10.59
C ARG A 214 0.53 -11.59 11.66
N ASN A 215 1.46 -11.48 12.61
CA ASN A 215 1.42 -12.26 13.85
C ASN A 215 0.28 -11.78 14.74
#